data_AF-N9TR57-F1
#
_entry.id   AF-N9TR57-F1
#
_cell.length_a   1.000
_cell.length_b   1.000
_cell.length_c   1.000
_cell.angle_alpha   90.00
_cell.angle_beta   90.00
_cell.angle_gamma   90.00
#
_symmetry.space_group_name_H-M   'P 1'
#
loop_
_entity.id
_entity.type
_entity.pdbx_description
1 polymer ?
#
loop_
_entity_poly.entity_id
_entity_poly.type
_entity_poly.pdbx_seq_one_letter_code
_entity_poly.pdbx_strand_id
1 'polypeptide(L)'
;MNENEIKRKNIKDSILNILGFFVIFAFLAIGIILFLGATKKLGKINLAGIIACYIFGSLFLLIFLLIIIKIILILKSQNKYAKQAIDVNKLFEDMPLNDEEKKVNALFLDAFSSEINNLNILFGAFYEIEKKRYKKEIDLTSSKIRMLMQKMIMEGIEEFGFFDLYLVIDFAKTINKKFIWKSDFKKYKTYFTYIRNIHQTADDYIYDKYINVQQ
;
A
#
# COMPACT_ATOMS: atom_id res chain seq x y z
N MET A 1 -9.27 -17.74 11.28
CA MET A 1 -9.23 -18.31 9.92
C MET A 1 -8.50 -19.64 9.98
N ASN A 2 -9.04 -20.72 9.42
CA ASN A 2 -8.47 -22.06 9.59
C ASN A 2 -7.21 -22.24 8.72
N GLU A 3 -6.22 -23.04 9.12
CA GLU A 3 -4.92 -23.17 8.43
C GLU A 3 -5.08 -23.60 6.95
N ASN A 4 -6.10 -24.42 6.68
CA ASN A 4 -6.48 -24.87 5.34
C ASN A 4 -7.08 -23.75 4.47
N GLU A 5 -7.74 -22.76 5.08
CA GLU A 5 -8.30 -21.60 4.37
C GLU A 5 -7.17 -20.62 3.97
N ILE A 6 -6.18 -20.44 4.85
CA ILE A 6 -4.97 -19.64 4.57
C ILE A 6 -4.19 -20.25 3.40
N LYS A 7 -3.95 -21.57 3.42
CA LYS A 7 -3.26 -22.27 2.32
C LYS A 7 -4.01 -22.16 1.00
N ARG A 8 -5.34 -22.33 1.00
CA ARG A 8 -6.17 -22.18 -0.21
C ARG A 8 -6.17 -20.75 -0.76
N LYS A 9 -6.24 -19.74 0.12
CA LYS A 9 -6.17 -18.32 -0.28
C LYS A 9 -4.83 -17.99 -0.91
N ASN A 10 -3.73 -18.41 -0.29
CA ASN A 10 -2.37 -18.20 -0.81
C ASN A 10 -2.15 -18.85 -2.18
N ILE A 11 -2.69 -20.06 -2.41
CA ILE A 11 -2.63 -20.71 -3.73
C ILE A 11 -3.45 -19.93 -4.77
N LYS A 12 -4.66 -19.49 -4.43
CA LYS A 12 -5.51 -18.71 -5.33
C LYS A 12 -4.83 -17.39 -5.72
N ASP A 13 -4.24 -16.69 -4.76
CA ASP A 13 -3.55 -15.43 -5.00
C ASP A 13 -2.28 -15.65 -5.82
N SER A 14 -1.54 -16.75 -5.59
CA SER A 14 -0.39 -17.13 -6.42
C SER A 14 -0.78 -17.41 -7.88
N ILE A 15 -1.87 -18.16 -8.11
CA ILE A 15 -2.39 -18.44 -9.45
C ILE A 15 -2.82 -17.14 -10.15
N LEU A 16 -3.54 -16.26 -9.44
CA LEU A 16 -3.95 -14.96 -9.98
C LEU A 16 -2.76 -14.09 -10.37
N ASN A 17 -1.70 -14.08 -9.56
CA ASN A 17 -0.48 -13.34 -9.86
C ASN A 17 0.24 -13.88 -11.10
N ILE A 18 0.35 -15.21 -11.22
CA ILE A 18 0.94 -15.85 -12.41
C ILE A 18 0.11 -15.52 -13.66
N LEU A 19 -1.21 -15.61 -13.57
CA LEU A 19 -2.10 -15.30 -14.68
C LEU A 19 -2.00 -13.82 -15.06
N GLY A 20 -1.96 -12.91 -14.07
CA GLY A 20 -1.74 -11.49 -14.29
C GLY A 20 -0.42 -11.21 -15.02
N PHE A 21 0.66 -11.89 -14.63
CA PHE A 21 1.95 -11.80 -15.32
C PHE A 21 1.84 -12.21 -16.80
N PHE A 22 1.22 -13.35 -17.10
CA PHE A 22 1.01 -13.79 -18.48
C PHE A 22 0.15 -12.82 -19.29
N VAL A 23 -0.91 -12.26 -18.69
CA VAL A 23 -1.74 -11.25 -19.35
C VAL A 23 -0.94 -10.00 -19.71
N ILE A 24 -0.06 -9.53 -18.82
CA ILE A 24 0.81 -8.37 -19.10
C ILE A 24 1.75 -8.70 -20.26
N PHE A 25 2.39 -9.87 -20.26
CA PHE A 25 3.28 -10.29 -21.35
C PHE A 25 2.55 -10.56 -22.67
N ALA A 26 1.26 -10.88 -22.63
CA ALA A 26 0.44 -11.02 -23.83
C ALA A 26 0.34 -9.69 -24.59
N PHE A 27 0.28 -8.53 -23.93
CA PHE A 27 0.30 -7.23 -24.61
C PHE A 27 1.58 -7.04 -25.44
N LEU A 28 2.74 -7.43 -24.89
CA LEU A 28 4.02 -7.41 -25.60
C LEU A 28 4.00 -8.37 -26.79
N ALA A 29 3.58 -9.62 -26.58
CA ALA A 29 3.53 -10.64 -27.63
C ALA A 29 2.60 -10.25 -28.78
N ILE A 30 1.39 -9.76 -28.48
CA ILE A 30 0.43 -9.26 -29.47
C ILE A 30 1.04 -8.09 -30.24
N GLY A 31 1.67 -7.14 -29.54
CA GLY A 31 2.38 -6.02 -30.18
C GLY A 31 3.42 -6.51 -31.20
N ILE A 32 4.31 -7.41 -30.80
CA ILE A 32 5.36 -7.98 -31.67
C ILE A 32 4.74 -8.71 -32.87
N ILE A 33 3.72 -9.55 -32.66
CA ILE A 33 3.05 -10.29 -33.74
C ILE A 33 2.44 -9.31 -34.76
N LEU A 34 1.82 -8.23 -34.31
CA LEU A 34 1.28 -7.19 -35.20
C LEU A 34 2.38 -6.51 -36.02
N PHE A 35 3.53 -6.19 -35.44
CA PHE A 35 4.68 -5.66 -36.21
C PHE A 35 5.24 -6.68 -37.22
N LEU A 36 5.30 -7.96 -36.86
CA LEU A 36 5.70 -9.03 -37.79
C LEU A 36 4.68 -9.20 -38.95
N GLY A 37 3.38 -9.04 -38.66
CA GLY A 37 2.33 -8.98 -39.67
C GLY A 37 2.48 -7.79 -40.61
N ALA A 38 2.72 -6.59 -40.06
CA ALA A 38 2.91 -5.35 -40.82
C ALA A 38 4.12 -5.43 -41.78
N THR A 39 5.20 -6.10 -41.34
CA THR A 39 6.41 -6.34 -42.15
C THR A 39 6.25 -7.48 -43.17
N LYS A 40 5.05 -8.05 -43.30
CA LYS A 40 4.71 -9.17 -44.20
C LYS A 40 5.51 -10.45 -43.94
N LYS A 41 6.14 -10.59 -42.77
CA LYS A 41 6.86 -11.81 -42.37
C LYS A 41 5.91 -12.97 -42.05
N LEU A 42 4.65 -12.67 -41.73
CA LEU A 42 3.59 -13.64 -41.44
C LEU A 42 2.64 -13.89 -42.63
N GLY A 43 2.92 -13.31 -43.81
CA GLY A 43 2.09 -13.42 -45.00
C GLY A 43 1.81 -12.08 -45.67
N LYS A 44 1.21 -12.13 -46.87
CA LYS A 44 0.84 -10.92 -47.62
C LYS A 44 -0.50 -10.38 -47.12
N ILE A 45 -0.48 -9.18 -46.57
CA ILE A 45 -1.67 -8.40 -46.19
C ILE A 45 -1.77 -7.13 -47.04
N ASN A 46 -2.99 -6.61 -47.21
CA ASN A 46 -3.24 -5.38 -47.96
C ASN A 46 -2.73 -4.14 -47.19
N LEU A 47 -2.68 -2.98 -47.87
CA LEU A 47 -2.15 -1.75 -47.27
C LEU A 47 -2.91 -1.33 -45.99
N ALA A 48 -4.23 -1.46 -45.99
CA ALA A 48 -5.06 -1.16 -44.82
C ALA A 48 -4.69 -2.06 -43.62
N GLY A 49 -4.47 -3.36 -43.86
CA GLY A 49 -4.03 -4.31 -42.84
C GLY A 49 -2.65 -3.96 -42.28
N ILE A 50 -1.70 -3.53 -43.12
CA ILE A 50 -0.37 -3.07 -42.67
C ILE A 50 -0.51 -1.88 -41.72
N ILE A 51 -1.32 -0.88 -42.11
CA ILE A 51 -1.57 0.32 -41.29
C ILE A 51 -2.20 -0.06 -39.96
N ALA A 52 -3.25 -0.90 -39.98
CA ALA A 52 -3.92 -1.37 -38.77
C ALA A 52 -2.94 -2.10 -37.84
N CYS A 53 -2.12 -3.01 -38.37
CA CYS A 53 -1.11 -3.71 -37.60
C CYS A 53 -0.10 -2.76 -36.93
N TYR A 54 0.37 -1.71 -37.61
CA TYR A 54 1.25 -0.72 -36.99
C TYR A 54 0.57 0.09 -35.88
N ILE A 55 -0.67 0.55 -36.10
CA ILE A 55 -1.41 1.34 -35.11
C ILE A 55 -1.68 0.51 -33.86
N PHE A 56 -2.28 -0.67 -34.02
CA PHE A 56 -2.59 -1.53 -32.88
C PHE A 56 -1.31 -2.08 -32.23
N GLY A 57 -0.31 -2.49 -33.02
CA GLY A 57 0.98 -2.95 -32.47
C GLY A 57 1.63 -1.89 -31.57
N SER A 58 1.60 -0.63 -32.00
CA SER A 58 2.11 0.50 -31.21
C SER A 58 1.29 0.74 -29.95
N LEU A 59 -0.05 0.64 -30.02
CA LEU A 59 -0.93 0.80 -28.87
C LEU A 59 -0.69 -0.30 -27.81
N PHE A 60 -0.59 -1.57 -28.24
CA PHE A 60 -0.32 -2.70 -27.35
C PHE A 60 1.06 -2.57 -26.67
N LEU A 61 2.09 -2.15 -27.41
CA LEU A 61 3.41 -1.85 -26.82
C LEU A 61 3.36 -0.69 -25.83
N LEU A 62 2.64 0.39 -26.16
CA LEU A 62 2.51 1.54 -25.27
C LEU A 62 1.84 1.15 -23.95
N ILE A 63 0.74 0.39 -24.01
CA ILE A 63 0.06 -0.13 -22.82
C ILE A 63 1.01 -1.00 -21.99
N PHE A 64 1.76 -1.91 -22.62
CA PHE A 64 2.76 -2.73 -21.93
C PHE A 64 3.81 -1.86 -21.21
N LEU A 65 4.38 -0.86 -21.89
CA LEU A 65 5.37 0.04 -21.30
C LEU A 65 4.80 0.82 -20.11
N LEU A 66 3.56 1.32 -20.21
CA LEU A 66 2.90 2.03 -19.10
C LEU A 66 2.71 1.12 -17.88
N ILE A 67 2.35 -0.14 -18.09
CA ILE A 67 2.22 -1.13 -17.01
C ILE A 67 3.58 -1.39 -16.35
N ILE A 68 4.64 -1.63 -17.13
CA ILE A 68 5.98 -1.88 -16.61
C ILE A 68 6.50 -0.67 -15.81
N ILE A 69 6.34 0.55 -16.35
CA ILE A 69 6.71 1.78 -15.63
C ILE A 69 5.96 1.87 -14.30
N LYS A 70 4.66 1.56 -14.29
CA LYS A 70 3.86 1.59 -13.07
C LYS A 70 4.35 0.57 -12.02
N ILE A 71 4.70 -0.65 -12.44
CA ILE A 71 5.28 -1.68 -11.55
C ILE A 71 6.60 -1.19 -10.95
N ILE A 72 7.49 -0.62 -11.77
CA ILE A 72 8.78 -0.07 -11.31
C ILE A 72 8.55 1.05 -10.27
N LEU A 73 7.60 1.95 -10.52
CA LEU A 73 7.26 3.02 -9.57
C LEU A 73 6.74 2.46 -8.24
N ILE A 74 5.92 1.41 -8.28
CA ILE A 74 5.44 0.74 -7.07
C ILE A 74 6.63 0.16 -6.30
N LEU A 75 7.48 -0.65 -6.93
CA LEU A 75 8.65 -1.25 -6.29
C LEU A 75 9.60 -0.20 -5.69
N LYS A 76 9.82 0.91 -6.39
CA LYS A 76 10.62 2.04 -5.89
C LYS A 76 9.99 2.68 -4.65
N SER A 77 8.67 2.84 -4.62
CA SER A 77 7.92 3.36 -3.47
C SER A 77 8.01 2.41 -2.27
N GLN A 78 7.82 1.11 -2.50
CA GLN A 78 7.93 0.08 -1.46
C GLN A 78 9.32 0.08 -0.82
N ASN A 79 10.38 0.09 -1.64
CA ASN A 79 11.76 0.17 -1.17
C ASN A 79 12.02 1.48 -0.39
N LYS A 80 11.45 2.60 -0.83
CA LYS A 80 11.54 3.86 -0.08
C LYS A 80 10.94 3.72 1.31
N TYR A 81 9.73 3.19 1.44
CA TYR A 81 9.08 3.03 2.74
C TYR A 81 9.81 2.01 3.62
N ALA A 82 10.31 0.91 3.06
CA ALA A 82 11.11 -0.06 3.79
C ALA A 82 12.38 0.58 4.40
N LYS A 83 13.05 1.47 3.65
CA LYS A 83 14.20 2.25 4.17
C LYS A 83 13.83 3.27 5.25
N GLN A 84 12.57 3.66 5.33
CA GLN A 84 12.05 4.60 6.32
C GLN A 84 11.40 3.89 7.51
N ALA A 85 11.44 2.56 7.55
CA ALA A 85 10.87 1.79 8.64
C ALA A 85 11.54 2.16 9.98
N ILE A 86 10.73 2.30 11.02
CA ILE A 86 11.18 2.59 12.37
C ILE A 86 10.93 1.34 13.21
N ASP A 87 11.91 0.92 14.01
CA ASP A 87 11.72 -0.17 14.96
C ASP A 87 10.79 0.29 16.08
N VAL A 88 9.50 -0.02 15.95
CA VAL A 88 8.45 0.42 16.87
C VAL A 88 8.57 -0.28 18.22
N ASN A 89 9.08 -1.50 18.28
CA ASN A 89 9.24 -2.17 19.57
C ASN A 89 10.34 -1.48 20.38
N LYS A 90 11.48 -1.21 19.74
CA LYS A 90 12.58 -0.48 20.37
C LYS A 90 12.21 0.96 20.73
N LEU A 91 11.50 1.66 19.83
CA LEU A 91 11.10 3.05 20.07
C LEU A 91 10.17 3.19 21.28
N PHE A 92 9.42 2.15 21.62
CA PHE A 92 8.41 2.16 22.68
C PHE A 92 8.71 1.21 23.85
N GLU A 93 9.95 0.73 23.98
CA GLU A 93 10.35 -0.22 25.02
C GLU A 93 10.15 0.35 26.43
N ASP A 94 10.58 1.59 26.64
CA ASP A 94 10.52 2.27 27.95
C ASP A 94 9.25 3.10 28.16
N MET A 95 8.30 3.06 27.22
CA MET A 95 7.10 3.89 27.31
C MET A 95 6.05 3.29 28.25
N PRO A 96 5.52 4.06 29.21
CA PRO A 96 4.45 3.58 30.06
C PRO A 96 3.19 3.33 29.21
N LEU A 97 2.60 2.15 29.41
CA LEU A 97 1.38 1.72 28.73
C LEU A 97 0.24 1.63 29.71
N ASN A 98 -0.92 2.11 29.30
CA ASN A 98 -2.17 1.83 30.02
C ASN A 98 -2.63 0.39 29.77
N ASP A 99 -3.66 -0.06 30.49
CA ASP A 99 -4.12 -1.45 30.43
C ASP A 99 -4.66 -1.84 29.05
N GLU A 100 -5.31 -0.91 28.34
CA GLU A 100 -5.79 -1.14 26.98
C GLU A 100 -4.64 -1.30 26.00
N GLU A 101 -3.64 -0.42 26.06
CA GLU A 101 -2.45 -0.45 25.20
C GLU A 101 -1.63 -1.73 25.42
N LYS A 102 -1.49 -2.17 26.67
CA LYS A 102 -0.84 -3.45 27.00
C LYS A 102 -1.59 -4.62 26.38
N LYS A 103 -2.92 -4.64 26.52
CA LYS A 103 -3.76 -5.71 26.00
C LYS A 103 -3.67 -5.81 24.48
N VAL A 104 -3.75 -4.67 23.78
CA VAL A 104 -3.64 -4.61 22.32
C VAL A 104 -2.26 -5.04 21.86
N ASN A 105 -1.20 -4.55 22.52
CA ASN A 105 0.17 -4.91 22.16
C ASN A 105 0.43 -6.41 22.38
N ALA A 106 -0.04 -6.98 23.49
CA ALA A 106 0.08 -8.41 23.75
C ALA A 106 -0.65 -9.24 22.69
N LEU A 107 -1.90 -8.87 22.34
CA LEU A 107 -2.66 -9.54 21.29
C LEU A 107 -1.96 -9.46 19.93
N PHE A 108 -1.42 -8.28 19.59
CA PHE A 108 -0.70 -8.08 18.34
C PHE A 108 0.56 -8.95 18.25
N LEU A 109 1.35 -9.01 19.33
CA LEU A 109 2.56 -9.82 19.36
C LEU A 109 2.27 -11.33 19.37
N ASP A 110 1.17 -11.75 19.98
CA ASP A 110 0.77 -13.16 20.03
C ASP A 110 0.21 -13.65 18.68
N ALA A 111 -0.79 -12.95 18.14
CA ALA A 111 -1.53 -13.40 16.97
C ALA A 111 -1.03 -12.82 15.63
N PHE A 112 -0.30 -11.70 15.65
CA PHE A 112 0.06 -10.92 14.45
C PHE A 112 1.56 -10.55 14.39
N SER A 113 2.43 -11.31 15.05
CA SER A 113 3.88 -11.06 15.04
C SER A 113 4.51 -11.02 13.65
N SER A 114 3.94 -11.74 12.66
CA SER A 114 4.38 -11.68 11.26
C SER A 114 4.22 -10.28 10.64
N GLU A 115 3.36 -9.44 11.22
CA GLU A 115 3.03 -8.10 10.73
C GLU A 115 3.89 -6.99 11.36
N ILE A 116 4.86 -7.33 12.22
CA ILE A 116 5.75 -6.34 12.85
C ILE A 116 6.47 -5.48 11.80
N ASN A 117 6.92 -6.07 10.69
CA ASN A 117 7.54 -5.30 9.61
C ASN A 117 6.55 -4.30 8.98
N ASN A 118 5.28 -4.68 8.84
CA ASN A 118 4.25 -3.78 8.32
C ASN A 118 3.97 -2.64 9.30
N LEU A 119 3.95 -2.92 10.61
CA LEU A 119 3.84 -1.89 11.65
C LEU A 119 5.02 -0.90 11.60
N ASN A 120 6.25 -1.40 11.49
CA ASN A 120 7.46 -0.59 11.42
C ASN A 120 7.46 0.35 10.20
N ILE A 121 7.06 -0.17 9.03
CA ILE A 121 6.97 0.62 7.80
C ILE A 121 5.82 1.63 7.90
N LEU A 122 4.66 1.21 8.40
CA LEU A 122 3.49 2.07 8.57
C LEU A 122 3.81 3.26 9.47
N PHE A 123 4.44 3.01 10.61
CA PHE A 123 4.83 4.04 11.56
C PHE A 123 5.82 5.03 10.95
N GLY A 124 6.86 4.54 10.27
CA GLY A 124 7.82 5.37 9.55
C GLY A 124 7.17 6.21 8.44
N ALA A 125 6.21 5.64 7.70
CA ALA A 125 5.48 6.35 6.67
C ALA A 125 4.60 7.47 7.25
N PHE A 126 3.90 7.23 8.36
CA PHE A 126 3.09 8.23 9.06
C PHE A 126 3.95 9.35 9.65
N TYR A 127 5.09 9.01 10.26
CA TYR A 127 6.08 9.98 10.71
C TYR A 127 6.51 10.93 9.59
N GLU A 128 6.82 10.37 8.42
CA GLU A 128 7.18 11.13 7.24
C GLU A 128 6.05 11.98 6.66
N ILE A 129 4.79 11.60 6.87
CA ILE A 129 3.61 12.38 6.46
C ILE A 129 3.46 13.59 7.39
N GLU A 130 3.48 13.37 8.70
CA GLU A 130 3.31 14.44 9.68
C GLU A 130 4.49 15.42 9.68
N LYS A 131 5.73 14.93 9.54
CA LYS A 131 6.92 15.79 9.37
C LYS A 131 6.77 16.75 8.19
N LYS A 132 6.22 16.28 7.07
CA LYS A 132 5.95 17.13 5.89
C LYS A 132 4.81 18.11 6.13
N ARG A 133 3.78 17.69 6.87
CA ARG A 133 2.63 18.54 7.19
C ARG A 133 3.02 19.70 8.10
N TYR A 134 3.79 19.43 9.15
CA TYR A 134 4.19 20.43 10.16
C TYR A 134 5.49 21.18 9.81
N LYS A 135 6.24 20.73 8.79
CA LYS A 135 7.49 21.36 8.31
C LYS A 135 8.56 21.53 9.40
N LYS A 136 8.58 20.65 10.40
CA LYS A 136 9.56 20.62 11.50
C LYS A 136 9.88 19.19 11.90
N GLU A 137 11.02 18.97 12.55
CA GLU A 137 11.26 17.72 13.27
C GLU A 137 10.20 17.62 14.37
N ILE A 138 9.42 16.55 14.30
CA ILE A 138 8.38 16.24 15.28
C ILE A 138 8.71 14.89 15.91
N ASP A 139 8.18 14.68 17.10
CA ASP A 139 8.14 13.39 17.74
C ASP A 139 6.72 12.83 17.66
N LEU A 140 6.60 11.53 17.46
CA LEU A 140 5.34 10.78 17.40
C LEU A 140 5.34 9.57 18.35
N THR A 141 6.18 9.59 19.39
CA THR A 141 6.23 8.58 20.46
C THR A 141 4.99 8.65 21.37
N SER A 142 3.80 8.41 20.80
CA SER A 142 2.54 8.29 21.54
C SER A 142 2.08 6.84 21.51
N SER A 143 2.01 6.20 22.68
CA SER A 143 1.59 4.79 22.82
C SER A 143 0.22 4.53 22.19
N LYS A 144 -0.66 5.55 22.24
CA LYS A 144 -1.98 5.54 21.61
C LYS A 144 -1.91 5.48 20.08
N ILE A 145 -0.98 6.21 19.46
CA ILE A 145 -0.75 6.15 18.00
C ILE A 145 -0.33 4.73 17.59
N ARG A 146 0.65 4.15 18.31
CA ARG A 146 1.09 2.77 18.09
C ARG A 146 -0.08 1.78 18.22
N MET A 147 -0.86 1.90 19.29
CA MET A 147 -2.03 1.04 19.52
C MET A 147 -3.05 1.13 18.38
N LEU A 148 -3.35 2.33 17.89
CA LEU A 148 -4.27 2.53 16.76
C LEU A 148 -3.74 1.88 15.47
N MET A 149 -2.43 1.95 15.22
CA MET A 149 -1.82 1.27 14.07
C MET A 149 -1.90 -0.25 14.20
N GLN A 150 -1.65 -0.81 15.39
CA GLN A 150 -1.82 -2.24 15.67
C GLN A 150 -3.27 -2.67 15.44
N LYS A 151 -4.24 -1.94 16.00
CA LYS A 151 -5.68 -2.22 15.78
C LYS A 151 -6.06 -2.15 14.30
N MET A 152 -5.56 -1.17 13.56
CA MET A 152 -5.81 -1.07 12.11
C MET A 152 -5.30 -2.28 11.34
N ILE A 153 -4.12 -2.81 11.70
CA ILE A 153 -3.57 -4.01 11.08
C ILE A 153 -4.45 -5.22 11.41
N MET A 154 -4.76 -5.43 12.70
CA MET A 154 -5.58 -6.57 13.15
C MET A 154 -6.96 -6.56 12.50
N GLU A 155 -7.70 -5.46 12.63
CA GLU A 155 -9.06 -5.35 12.07
C GLU A 155 -9.06 -5.33 10.54
N GLY A 156 -8.01 -4.78 9.91
CA GLY A 156 -7.83 -4.87 8.46
C GLY A 156 -7.65 -6.32 7.99
N ILE A 157 -6.88 -7.12 8.71
CA ILE A 157 -6.72 -8.55 8.44
C ILE A 157 -8.02 -9.30 8.71
N GLU A 158 -8.75 -8.99 9.77
CA GLU A 158 -10.03 -9.63 10.06
C GLU A 158 -11.08 -9.36 8.98
N GLU A 159 -11.17 -8.13 8.49
CA GLU A 159 -12.19 -7.74 7.49
C GLU A 159 -11.81 -8.14 6.06
N PHE A 160 -10.56 -7.90 5.64
CA PHE A 160 -10.13 -8.11 4.26
C PHE A 160 -9.33 -9.41 4.06
N GLY A 161 -8.99 -10.08 5.17
CA GLY A 161 -8.17 -11.30 5.20
C GLY A 161 -6.69 -11.06 4.91
N PHE A 162 -6.24 -9.81 4.78
CA PHE A 162 -4.84 -9.38 4.67
C PHE A 162 -4.73 -7.88 4.95
N PHE A 163 -3.55 -7.41 5.35
CA PHE A 163 -3.28 -5.98 5.54
C PHE A 163 -2.59 -5.39 4.30
N ASP A 164 -3.25 -4.45 3.61
CA ASP A 164 -2.66 -3.75 2.46
C ASP A 164 -1.94 -2.48 2.92
N LEU A 165 -0.70 -2.66 3.39
CA LEU A 165 0.15 -1.59 3.89
C LEU A 165 0.25 -0.39 2.93
N TYR A 166 0.48 -0.65 1.65
CA TYR A 166 0.76 0.41 0.69
C TYR A 166 -0.51 1.17 0.28
N LEU A 167 -1.64 0.47 0.19
CA LEU A 167 -2.94 1.12 0.03
C LEU A 167 -3.26 2.03 1.22
N VAL A 168 -3.02 1.55 2.44
CA VAL A 168 -3.23 2.33 3.67
C VAL A 168 -2.36 3.60 3.68
N ILE A 169 -1.08 3.49 3.31
CA ILE A 169 -0.19 4.66 3.22
C ILE A 169 -0.70 5.65 2.16
N ASP A 170 -1.15 5.17 1.00
CA ASP A 170 -1.69 6.02 -0.06
C ASP A 170 -3.00 6.72 0.39
N PHE A 171 -3.85 6.04 1.13
CA PHE A 171 -5.02 6.65 1.78
C PHE A 171 -4.62 7.70 2.82
N ALA A 172 -3.63 7.44 3.67
CA ALA A 172 -3.14 8.41 4.65
C ALA A 172 -2.62 9.70 3.97
N LYS A 173 -1.92 9.58 2.84
CA LYS A 173 -1.46 10.74 2.05
C LYS A 173 -2.58 11.53 1.39
N THR A 174 -3.72 10.90 1.16
CA THR A 174 -4.82 11.46 0.35
C THR A 174 -6.06 11.79 1.16
N ILE A 175 -6.13 11.44 2.44
CA ILE A 175 -7.30 11.69 3.30
C ILE A 175 -7.68 13.17 3.38
N ASN A 176 -6.70 14.06 3.25
CA ASN A 176 -6.91 15.52 3.22
C ASN A 176 -7.08 16.09 1.80
N LYS A 177 -7.08 15.24 0.76
CA LYS A 177 -7.28 15.64 -0.65
C LYS A 177 -8.72 15.31 -1.08
N LYS A 178 -9.34 16.17 -1.90
CA LYS A 178 -10.74 16.06 -2.34
C LYS A 178 -11.11 14.81 -3.18
N PHE A 179 -10.16 13.98 -3.56
CA PHE A 179 -10.35 12.91 -4.55
C PHE A 179 -10.36 11.51 -3.92
N ILE A 180 -11.27 11.26 -2.98
CA ILE A 180 -11.61 9.90 -2.54
C ILE A 180 -13.02 9.59 -3.05
N TRP A 181 -13.16 8.55 -3.85
CA TRP A 181 -14.47 8.13 -4.37
C TRP A 181 -15.33 7.58 -3.23
N LYS A 182 -16.63 7.89 -3.23
CA LYS A 182 -17.58 7.43 -2.19
C LYS A 182 -17.63 5.90 -2.10
N SER A 183 -17.42 5.20 -3.22
CA SER A 183 -17.32 3.74 -3.28
C SER A 183 -16.11 3.21 -2.51
N ASP A 184 -14.94 3.84 -2.67
CA ASP A 184 -13.70 3.44 -2.00
C ASP A 184 -13.82 3.66 -0.50
N PHE A 185 -14.42 4.79 -0.09
CA PHE A 185 -14.68 5.06 1.32
C PHE A 185 -15.59 4.01 1.95
N LYS A 186 -16.61 3.54 1.22
CA LYS A 186 -17.51 2.48 1.71
C LYS A 186 -16.79 1.13 1.78
N LYS A 187 -15.97 0.80 0.78
CA LYS A 187 -15.25 -0.47 0.69
C LYS A 187 -14.14 -0.59 1.73
N TYR A 188 -13.40 0.48 1.99
CA TYR A 188 -12.24 0.51 2.88
C TYR A 188 -12.50 1.35 4.14
N LYS A 189 -13.75 1.32 4.64
CA LYS A 189 -14.21 2.16 5.74
C LYS A 189 -13.33 2.01 6.99
N THR A 190 -12.91 0.79 7.30
CA THR A 190 -12.06 0.50 8.46
C THR A 190 -10.71 1.21 8.37
N TYR A 191 -10.02 1.10 7.24
CA TYR A 191 -8.77 1.85 7.02
C TYR A 191 -8.98 3.35 7.15
N PHE A 192 -10.00 3.93 6.50
CA PHE A 192 -10.25 5.37 6.61
C PHE A 192 -10.59 5.82 8.04
N THR A 193 -11.26 4.97 8.81
CA THR A 193 -11.61 5.25 10.21
C THR A 193 -10.34 5.33 11.07
N TYR A 194 -9.48 4.32 10.97
CA TYR A 194 -8.21 4.31 11.70
C TYR A 194 -7.26 5.41 11.26
N ILE A 195 -7.09 5.62 9.96
CA ILE A 195 -6.23 6.69 9.43
C ILE A 195 -6.68 8.04 9.98
N ARG A 196 -8.00 8.32 10.02
CA ARG A 196 -8.52 9.56 10.62
C ARG A 196 -8.19 9.66 12.10
N ASN A 197 -8.42 8.60 12.87
CA ASN A 197 -8.16 8.58 14.31
C ASN A 197 -6.66 8.73 14.62
N ILE A 198 -5.79 8.13 13.80
CA ILE A 198 -4.33 8.26 13.91
C ILE A 198 -3.91 9.70 13.65
N HIS A 199 -4.38 10.33 12.57
CA HIS A 199 -4.07 11.73 12.29
C HIS A 199 -4.57 12.66 13.39
N GLN A 200 -5.80 12.47 13.89
CA GLN A 200 -6.33 13.27 14.99
C GLN A 200 -5.49 13.10 16.27
N THR A 201 -5.15 11.87 16.64
CA THR A 201 -4.32 11.60 17.81
C THR A 201 -2.90 12.16 17.66
N ALA A 202 -2.34 12.13 16.45
CA ALA A 202 -1.05 12.74 16.14
C ALA A 202 -1.12 14.27 16.24
N ASP A 203 -2.17 14.88 15.72
CA ASP A 203 -2.39 16.33 15.78
C ASP A 203 -2.49 16.80 17.24
N ASP A 204 -3.32 16.13 18.05
CA ASP A 204 -3.48 16.44 19.47
C ASP A 204 -2.14 16.31 20.21
N TYR A 205 -1.42 15.21 19.99
CA TYR A 205 -0.11 14.98 20.62
C TYR A 205 0.93 16.04 20.23
N ILE A 206 1.02 16.38 18.95
CA ILE A 206 1.97 17.39 18.46
C ILE A 206 1.60 18.78 19.00
N TYR A 207 0.30 19.10 19.05
CA TYR A 207 -0.18 20.36 19.58
C TYR A 207 0.17 20.51 21.07
N ASP A 208 -0.11 19.48 21.87
CA ASP A 208 0.19 19.48 23.30
C ASP A 208 1.69 19.56 23.57
N LYS A 209 2.51 18.80 22.82
CA LYS A 209 3.95 18.72 23.05
C LYS A 209 4.74 19.94 22.55
N TYR A 210 4.30 20.56 21.45
CA TYR A 210 5.10 21.58 20.76
C TYR A 210 4.45 22.96 20.65
N ILE A 211 3.14 23.08 20.85
CA ILE A 211 2.42 24.35 20.65
C ILE A 211 1.93 24.91 21.98
N ASN A 212 1.35 24.08 22.85
CA ASN A 212 0.90 24.51 24.18
C ASN A 212 2.03 24.76 25.19
N VAL A 213 3.23 24.19 24.99
CA VAL A 213 4.40 24.42 25.87
C VAL A 213 5.10 25.77 25.59
N GLN A 214 4.71 26.49 24.53
CA GLN A 214 5.28 27.79 24.17
C GLN A 214 4.48 29.01 24.69
N GLN A 215 3.49 28.80 25.57
CA GLN A 215 2.78 29.85 26.30
C GLN A 215 3.09 29.76 27.80
#